data_AF-A0A5B2TVJ7-F1
#
_entry.id   AF-A0A5B2TVJ7-F1
#
_cell.length_a   1.000
_cell.length_b   1.000
_cell.length_c   1.000
_cell.angle_alpha   90.00
_cell.angle_beta   90.00
_cell.angle_gamma   90.00
#
_symmetry.space_group_name_H-M   'P 1'
#
loop_
_entity.id
_entity.type
_entity.pdbx_description
1 polymer ?
#
loop_
_entity_poly.entity_id
_entity_poly.type
_entity_poly.pdbx_seq_one_letter_code
_entity_poly.pdbx_strand_id
1 'polypeptide(L)'
;MKMKRLFLLTLTAVLILACNNDDTPSVIEEITEETEEETVEEEQEPQPSPEEILSAERAEIITEITADNEKVWRITSAIMTNSNGSFNITGAFNIVDDEFIFKNTVNATGKSEFEGSLVWNPGFAFDIEAVSEADALTELYASPAESTFDFAENSSTQIEAFNNNFVLDLSTQNPMATWDFGDNRSMELTLVPKLATDYQQVPSSMLEFTEAFTFASNFIDSGAPGMVGSLTSNSFYLANREYDPTLDANIEKIRKFDISSGSLSEKINPLLDFVSKQVNIIDDKIYVAGGQRINIYDLELQNDPVSTQDYGAALGIPFLGLSRFGTAVLGNKIYIVGGDLDNNLTDKILVFDTETQTLEEFATMPEPRSGARAEIVNDKLYIFGGQTAFFTPPAKDTIYIFDLNTSELTVEQLPTAIDFSFTGRTQNLIYVAGRIETVSTENMLLDREPYLGVYDTNTGVFTELETNLSSPNLETIHSMAVFNDKIYVVFGQGQAQEEGQFQTWSILSADI
;
A
#
# COMPACT_ATOMS: atom_id res chain seq x y z
N MET A 1 28.80 24.98 -48.00
CA MET A 1 29.98 25.40 -47.21
C MET A 1 30.25 24.29 -46.20
N LYS A 2 31.02 23.26 -46.60
CA LYS A 2 32.34 22.85 -46.04
C LYS A 2 32.33 22.71 -44.50
N MET A 3 32.71 21.62 -43.84
CA MET A 3 33.51 20.45 -44.24
C MET A 3 33.34 19.24 -43.26
N LYS A 4 33.57 18.04 -43.81
CA LYS A 4 33.78 16.72 -43.19
C LYS A 4 34.98 16.64 -42.22
N ARG A 5 34.98 15.61 -41.34
CA ARG A 5 36.01 14.53 -41.13
C ARG A 5 35.71 13.82 -39.79
N LEU A 6 35.47 12.50 -39.65
CA LEU A 6 36.18 11.27 -40.02
C LEU A 6 37.62 11.19 -39.49
N PHE A 7 37.86 10.28 -38.53
CA PHE A 7 39.18 9.72 -38.26
C PHE A 7 39.08 8.21 -37.94
N LEU A 8 39.91 7.47 -38.65
CA LEU A 8 40.21 6.03 -38.61
C LEU A 8 41.75 5.94 -38.64
N LEU A 9 42.31 4.77 -38.25
CA LEU A 9 43.72 4.32 -38.38
C LEU A 9 44.71 4.87 -37.31
N THR A 10 45.74 4.16 -36.80
CA THR A 10 46.28 2.79 -36.98
C THR A 10 47.34 2.51 -35.92
N LEU A 11 47.55 1.22 -35.67
CA LEU A 11 48.68 0.56 -35.00
C LEU A 11 49.98 0.67 -35.80
N THR A 12 51.13 1.04 -35.18
CA THR A 12 52.44 0.33 -35.28
C THR A 12 53.50 1.01 -34.40
N ALA A 13 54.20 0.25 -33.56
CA ALA A 13 55.42 0.66 -32.88
C ALA A 13 56.61 -0.15 -33.44
N VAL A 14 57.66 0.56 -33.86
CA VAL A 14 58.95 0.03 -34.32
C VAL A 14 59.98 0.35 -33.24
N LEU A 15 60.61 -0.66 -32.66
CA LEU A 15 61.75 -0.48 -31.74
C LEU A 15 63.07 -0.46 -32.51
N ILE A 16 63.93 0.47 -32.09
CA ILE A 16 65.23 0.82 -32.66
C ILE A 16 66.32 -0.08 -32.06
N LEU A 17 67.10 -0.73 -32.92
CA LEU A 17 68.40 -1.34 -32.60
C LEU A 17 69.48 -0.24 -32.53
N ALA A 18 70.29 -0.27 -31.47
CA ALA A 18 71.55 0.45 -31.41
C ALA A 18 72.70 -0.56 -31.30
N CYS A 19 73.62 -0.50 -32.26
CA CYS A 19 74.86 -1.25 -32.33
C CYS A 19 75.91 -0.69 -31.36
N ASN A 20 76.79 -1.54 -30.84
CA ASN A 20 78.20 -1.21 -30.70
C ASN A 20 79.04 -2.49 -30.85
N ASN A 21 80.00 -2.43 -31.78
CA ASN A 21 81.05 -3.42 -31.99
C ASN A 21 82.27 -3.08 -31.13
N ASP A 22 83.03 -4.09 -30.71
CA ASP A 22 84.51 -4.06 -30.74
C ASP A 22 85.10 -5.49 -30.62
N ASP A 23 85.65 -5.94 -31.75
CA ASP A 23 86.87 -6.73 -32.03
C ASP A 23 87.38 -7.88 -31.10
N THR A 24 87.15 -9.13 -31.58
CA THR A 24 88.04 -10.32 -31.84
C THR A 24 89.34 -10.62 -31.03
N PRO A 25 89.94 -11.85 -31.09
CA PRO A 25 89.44 -13.23 -31.30
C PRO A 25 90.13 -14.30 -30.38
N SER A 26 89.60 -15.54 -30.27
CA SER A 26 90.36 -16.80 -30.50
C SER A 26 89.64 -18.10 -30.10
N VAL A 27 89.54 -19.01 -31.09
CA VAL A 27 89.73 -20.48 -31.06
C VAL A 27 88.67 -21.38 -30.38
N ILE A 28 87.79 -21.90 -31.25
CA ILE A 28 87.36 -23.31 -31.49
C ILE A 28 87.51 -24.31 -30.33
N GLU A 29 86.37 -24.88 -29.91
CA GLU A 29 86.21 -26.34 -29.80
C GLU A 29 84.73 -26.69 -29.99
N GLU A 30 84.45 -27.50 -31.02
CA GLU A 30 83.13 -28.06 -31.31
C GLU A 30 82.96 -29.28 -30.40
N ILE A 31 82.14 -29.14 -29.35
CA ILE A 31 81.74 -30.25 -28.47
C ILE A 31 80.22 -30.31 -28.48
N THR A 32 79.74 -31.50 -28.85
CA THR A 32 78.36 -31.96 -28.95
C THR A 32 77.49 -31.61 -27.73
N GLU A 33 76.37 -30.92 -27.96
CA GLU A 33 75.30 -30.76 -26.96
C GLU A 33 74.57 -32.10 -26.76
N GLU A 34 74.71 -32.66 -25.56
CA GLU A 34 73.69 -33.54 -24.99
C GLU A 34 72.58 -32.65 -24.42
N THR A 35 71.36 -32.83 -24.93
CA THR A 35 70.15 -32.20 -24.41
C THR A 35 69.84 -32.76 -23.01
N GLU A 36 69.99 -31.93 -21.98
CA GLU A 36 69.30 -32.14 -20.69
C GLU A 36 67.83 -31.70 -20.87
N GLU A 37 66.91 -32.65 -20.72
CA GLU A 37 65.48 -32.36 -20.58
C GLU A 37 65.26 -31.68 -19.22
N GLU A 38 65.10 -30.35 -19.20
CA GLU A 38 64.47 -29.66 -18.09
C GLU A 38 62.98 -30.05 -18.08
N THR A 39 62.59 -30.88 -17.12
CA THR A 39 61.19 -31.09 -16.76
C THR A 39 60.62 -29.78 -16.24
N VAL A 40 59.79 -29.12 -17.05
CA VAL A 40 58.90 -28.05 -16.61
C VAL A 40 57.84 -28.71 -15.74
N GLU A 41 57.94 -28.55 -14.41
CA GLU A 41 56.81 -28.81 -13.52
C GLU A 41 55.72 -27.79 -13.88
N GLU A 42 54.60 -28.26 -14.45
CA GLU A 42 53.39 -27.46 -14.54
C GLU A 42 52.96 -27.12 -13.10
N GLU A 43 53.18 -25.86 -12.68
CA GLU A 43 52.56 -25.32 -11.47
C GLU A 43 51.03 -25.41 -11.67
N GLN A 44 50.42 -26.45 -11.10
CA GLN A 44 48.96 -26.54 -10.99
C GLN A 44 48.48 -25.33 -10.20
N GLU A 45 47.57 -24.54 -10.78
CA GLU A 45 46.86 -23.51 -10.03
C GLU A 45 46.27 -24.13 -8.75
N PRO A 46 46.47 -23.49 -7.59
CA PRO A 46 45.97 -24.02 -6.33
C PRO A 46 44.45 -24.19 -6.43
N GLN A 47 43.97 -25.40 -6.17
CA GLN A 47 42.54 -25.66 -6.13
C GLN A 47 41.90 -24.84 -5.00
N PRO A 48 40.71 -24.25 -5.23
CA PRO A 48 40.05 -23.45 -4.20
C PRO A 48 39.72 -24.31 -2.98
N SER A 49 39.90 -23.73 -1.80
CA SER A 49 39.50 -24.33 -0.53
C SER A 49 37.99 -24.53 -0.45
N PRO A 50 37.50 -25.45 0.41
CA PRO A 50 36.06 -25.62 0.63
C PRO A 50 35.34 -24.32 1.05
N GLU A 51 36.02 -23.44 1.80
CA GLU A 51 35.49 -22.13 2.20
C GLU A 51 35.34 -21.19 1.00
N GLU A 52 36.33 -21.17 0.09
CA GLU A 52 36.24 -20.38 -1.15
C GLU A 52 35.15 -20.89 -2.10
N ILE A 53 34.95 -22.22 -2.18
CA ILE A 53 33.86 -22.82 -2.96
C ILE A 53 32.51 -22.41 -2.37
N LEU A 54 32.33 -22.59 -1.05
CA LEU A 54 31.09 -22.25 -0.36
C LEU A 54 30.77 -20.74 -0.50
N SER A 55 31.78 -19.88 -0.37
CA SER A 55 31.63 -18.44 -0.54
C SER A 55 31.21 -18.08 -1.98
N ALA A 56 31.79 -18.73 -3.00
CA ALA A 56 31.41 -18.52 -4.39
C ALA A 56 29.96 -18.98 -4.67
N GLU A 57 29.55 -20.15 -4.18
CA GLU A 57 28.18 -20.65 -4.31
C GLU A 57 27.17 -19.71 -3.65
N ARG A 58 27.49 -19.20 -2.45
CA ARG A 58 26.67 -18.19 -1.75
C ARG A 58 26.50 -16.92 -2.58
N ALA A 59 27.57 -16.42 -3.20
CA ALA A 59 27.52 -15.22 -4.04
C ALA A 59 26.60 -15.39 -5.27
N GLU A 60 26.56 -16.58 -5.88
CA GLU A 60 25.62 -16.89 -6.97
C GLU A 60 24.16 -16.83 -6.50
N ILE A 61 23.88 -17.41 -5.33
CA ILE A 61 22.54 -17.39 -4.74
C ILE A 61 22.10 -15.97 -4.37
N ILE A 62 22.98 -15.14 -3.82
CA ILE A 62 22.66 -13.74 -3.55
C ILE A 62 22.27 -13.01 -4.83
N THR A 63 23.02 -13.22 -5.91
CA THR A 63 22.70 -12.65 -7.22
C THR A 63 21.31 -13.11 -7.68
N GLU A 64 20.97 -14.39 -7.51
CA GLU A 64 19.67 -14.95 -7.88
C GLU A 64 18.51 -14.35 -7.07
N ILE A 65 18.64 -14.26 -5.75
CA ILE A 65 17.54 -13.83 -4.87
C ILE A 65 17.37 -12.32 -4.80
N THR A 66 18.42 -11.54 -5.09
CA THR A 66 18.41 -10.06 -5.03
C THR A 66 18.48 -9.38 -6.39
N ALA A 67 18.74 -10.10 -7.49
CA ALA A 67 19.04 -9.48 -8.79
C ALA A 67 20.12 -8.37 -8.68
N ASP A 68 21.22 -8.67 -7.97
CA ASP A 68 22.34 -7.79 -7.63
C ASP A 68 22.02 -6.62 -6.66
N ASN A 69 20.74 -6.29 -6.44
CA ASN A 69 20.35 -5.17 -5.59
C ASN A 69 19.09 -5.47 -4.77
N GLU A 70 17.94 -5.57 -5.43
CA GLU A 70 16.66 -5.91 -4.81
C GLU A 70 15.81 -6.72 -5.78
N LYS A 71 15.12 -7.73 -5.26
CA LYS A 71 14.16 -8.52 -6.02
C LYS A 71 12.99 -8.93 -5.14
N VAL A 72 11.79 -8.79 -5.70
CA VAL A 72 10.52 -9.10 -5.06
C VAL A 72 10.09 -10.53 -5.41
N TRP A 73 9.63 -11.25 -4.40
CA TRP A 73 9.13 -12.61 -4.50
C TRP A 73 7.70 -12.66 -3.99
N ARG A 74 6.86 -13.44 -4.65
CA ARG A 74 5.46 -13.66 -4.28
C ARG A 74 5.21 -15.10 -3.86
N ILE A 75 4.14 -15.29 -3.11
CA ILE A 75 3.69 -16.59 -2.65
C ILE A 75 2.87 -17.28 -3.78
N THR A 76 3.11 -18.57 -3.98
CA THR A 76 2.32 -19.44 -4.89
C THR A 76 1.62 -20.58 -4.18
N SER A 77 2.04 -20.87 -2.95
CA SER A 77 1.43 -21.83 -2.04
C SER A 77 1.71 -21.39 -0.62
N ALA A 78 0.71 -21.44 0.24
CA ALA A 78 0.81 -21.22 1.68
C ALA A 78 -0.01 -22.25 2.45
N ILE A 79 0.67 -23.04 3.27
CA ILE A 79 0.05 -24.00 4.19
C ILE A 79 0.38 -23.57 5.61
N MET A 80 -0.65 -23.15 6.34
CA MET A 80 -0.56 -22.82 7.75
C MET A 80 -0.77 -24.08 8.58
N THR A 81 -0.01 -24.28 9.65
CA THR A 81 -0.19 -25.39 10.59
C THR A 81 -0.18 -24.88 12.02
N ASN A 82 -1.12 -25.35 12.84
CA ASN A 82 -1.18 -25.08 14.28
C ASN A 82 -1.76 -26.30 15.03
N SER A 83 -2.13 -26.15 16.31
CA SER A 83 -2.73 -27.23 17.10
C SER A 83 -4.08 -27.74 16.59
N ASN A 84 -4.79 -26.96 15.76
CA ASN A 84 -6.09 -27.30 15.18
C ASN A 84 -5.98 -28.06 13.85
N GLY A 85 -4.81 -28.03 13.19
CA GLY A 85 -4.57 -28.76 11.95
C GLY A 85 -3.68 -27.99 10.98
N SER A 86 -3.72 -28.41 9.72
CA SER A 86 -3.09 -27.72 8.60
C SER A 86 -4.15 -27.20 7.63
N PHE A 87 -4.02 -25.95 7.22
CA PHE A 87 -4.99 -25.19 6.44
C PHE A 87 -4.32 -24.63 5.19
N ASN A 88 -4.98 -24.71 4.03
CA ASN A 88 -4.45 -24.13 2.81
C ASN A 88 -4.99 -22.70 2.66
N ILE A 89 -4.14 -21.71 2.94
CA ILE A 89 -4.49 -20.29 2.89
C ILE A 89 -3.95 -19.59 1.64
N THR A 90 -3.52 -20.35 0.63
CA THR A 90 -2.93 -19.81 -0.61
C THR A 90 -3.81 -18.77 -1.30
N GLY A 91 -5.14 -18.95 -1.25
CA GLY A 91 -6.11 -18.03 -1.87
C GLY A 91 -6.63 -16.92 -0.96
N ALA A 92 -6.15 -16.82 0.28
CA ALA A 92 -6.57 -15.79 1.22
C ALA A 92 -6.08 -14.41 0.78
N PHE A 93 -6.90 -13.37 0.93
CA PHE A 93 -6.48 -11.99 0.63
C PHE A 93 -5.33 -11.52 1.53
N ASN A 94 -5.14 -12.17 2.68
CA ASN A 94 -4.03 -11.99 3.61
C ASN A 94 -2.69 -12.53 3.08
N ILE A 95 -2.71 -13.28 1.97
CA ILE A 95 -1.54 -14.01 1.45
C ILE A 95 -1.27 -13.67 -0.02
N VAL A 96 -2.32 -13.48 -0.82
CA VAL A 96 -2.20 -13.35 -2.29
C VAL A 96 -1.33 -12.17 -2.72
N ASP A 97 -1.34 -11.06 -1.96
CA ASP A 97 -0.56 -9.87 -2.27
C ASP A 97 0.67 -9.67 -1.36
N ASP A 98 0.98 -10.64 -0.50
CA ASP A 98 2.16 -10.59 0.35
C ASP A 98 3.45 -10.72 -0.47
N GLU A 99 4.46 -9.93 -0.09
CA GLU A 99 5.73 -9.87 -0.79
C GLU A 99 6.90 -10.15 0.14
N PHE A 100 7.89 -10.87 -0.39
CA PHE A 100 9.21 -11.03 0.21
C PHE A 100 10.26 -10.32 -0.66
N ILE A 101 10.89 -9.31 -0.10
CA ILE A 101 11.82 -8.44 -0.83
C ILE A 101 13.22 -8.70 -0.26
N PHE A 102 14.05 -9.38 -1.05
CA PHE A 102 15.44 -9.64 -0.70
C PHE A 102 16.31 -8.50 -1.23
N LYS A 103 17.06 -7.87 -0.33
CA LYS A 103 17.94 -6.74 -0.62
C LYS A 103 19.38 -7.10 -0.30
N ASN A 104 20.28 -6.71 -1.20
CA ASN A 104 21.71 -6.79 -1.02
C ASN A 104 22.19 -5.54 -0.27
N THR A 105 22.02 -5.52 1.05
CA THR A 105 22.34 -4.38 1.93
C THR A 105 23.36 -4.77 3.00
N VAL A 106 24.45 -4.01 3.11
CA VAL A 106 25.51 -4.28 4.11
C VAL A 106 25.05 -3.82 5.50
N ASN A 107 24.52 -4.73 6.33
CA ASN A 107 24.09 -4.43 7.70
C ASN A 107 24.85 -5.29 8.74
N ALA A 108 25.84 -4.67 9.40
CA ALA A 108 26.78 -5.28 10.35
C ALA A 108 26.13 -5.95 11.58
N THR A 109 25.97 -7.28 11.52
CA THR A 109 25.55 -8.18 12.61
C THR A 109 26.65 -9.13 13.10
N GLY A 110 27.78 -9.22 12.38
CA GLY A 110 29.00 -9.85 12.88
C GLY A 110 29.18 -11.34 12.53
N LYS A 111 28.40 -11.86 11.58
CA LYS A 111 28.75 -13.07 10.80
C LYS A 111 29.39 -12.58 9.50
N SER A 112 30.65 -12.97 9.25
CA SER A 112 31.59 -12.15 8.47
C SER A 112 31.64 -12.41 6.96
N GLU A 113 30.71 -13.17 6.37
CA GLU A 113 30.80 -13.53 4.93
C GLU A 113 29.78 -12.82 4.04
N PHE A 114 28.54 -12.60 4.49
CA PHE A 114 27.52 -11.88 3.73
C PHE A 114 26.40 -11.39 4.66
N GLU A 115 25.89 -10.18 4.41
CA GLU A 115 24.72 -9.65 5.09
C GLU A 115 23.83 -8.98 4.04
N GLY A 116 22.56 -9.35 4.03
CA GLY A 116 21.49 -8.72 3.28
C GLY A 116 20.27 -8.51 4.16
N SER A 117 19.25 -7.83 3.66
CA SER A 117 17.98 -7.67 4.38
C SER A 117 16.82 -8.30 3.63
N LEU A 118 15.92 -8.90 4.40
CA LEU A 118 14.66 -9.46 3.93
C LEU A 118 13.54 -8.59 4.52
N VAL A 119 12.76 -7.98 3.64
CA VAL A 119 11.51 -7.31 4.02
C VAL A 119 10.35 -8.24 3.67
N TRP A 120 9.53 -8.57 4.66
CA TRP A 120 8.20 -9.09 4.43
C TRP A 120 7.24 -7.91 4.40
N ASN A 121 6.56 -7.71 3.28
CA ASN A 121 5.58 -6.66 3.08
C ASN A 121 4.19 -7.30 3.00
N PRO A 122 3.49 -7.45 4.14
CA PRO A 122 2.17 -8.03 4.16
C PRO A 122 1.10 -7.07 3.66
N GLY A 123 0.04 -7.62 3.08
CA GLY A 123 -1.22 -6.93 2.92
C GLY A 123 -1.94 -6.89 4.27
N PHE A 124 -2.67 -7.95 4.58
CA PHE A 124 -3.43 -8.07 5.82
C PHE A 124 -2.84 -9.17 6.71
N ALA A 125 -2.79 -8.94 8.03
CA ALA A 125 -2.44 -9.98 8.98
C ALA A 125 -3.41 -11.17 8.89
N PHE A 126 -2.98 -12.36 9.27
CA PHE A 126 -3.82 -13.55 9.36
C PHE A 126 -3.77 -14.12 10.78
N ASP A 127 -4.80 -14.86 11.18
CA ASP A 127 -4.84 -15.52 12.48
C ASP A 127 -4.16 -16.89 12.42
N ILE A 128 -2.93 -16.96 12.95
CA ILE A 128 -2.15 -18.19 13.05
C ILE A 128 -2.75 -19.21 14.04
N GLU A 129 -3.66 -18.79 14.93
CA GLU A 129 -4.34 -19.65 15.91
C GLU A 129 -5.71 -20.16 15.43
N ALA A 130 -6.09 -19.80 14.21
CA ALA A 130 -7.38 -20.14 13.63
C ALA A 130 -7.71 -21.63 13.68
N VAL A 131 -9.00 -21.93 13.82
CA VAL A 131 -9.54 -23.29 13.85
C VAL A 131 -10.03 -23.76 12.47
N SER A 132 -10.04 -22.87 11.48
CA SER A 132 -10.42 -23.14 10.09
C SER A 132 -9.75 -22.15 9.12
N GLU A 133 -9.81 -22.43 7.81
CA GLU A 133 -9.36 -21.49 6.77
C GLU A 133 -10.12 -20.16 6.80
N ALA A 134 -11.41 -20.18 7.15
CA ALA A 134 -12.23 -18.97 7.21
C ALA A 134 -11.89 -18.11 8.44
N ASP A 135 -11.60 -18.75 9.57
CA ASP A 135 -11.23 -18.04 10.81
C ASP A 135 -9.80 -17.47 10.74
N ALA A 136 -8.99 -17.88 9.76
CA ALA A 136 -7.64 -17.34 9.54
C ALA A 136 -7.66 -15.96 8.89
N LEU A 137 -8.76 -15.58 8.25
CA LEU A 137 -8.90 -14.32 7.53
C LEU A 137 -9.18 -13.19 8.52
N THR A 138 -8.39 -12.12 8.48
CA THR A 138 -8.62 -10.92 9.29
C THR A 138 -8.49 -9.65 8.46
N GLU A 139 -9.29 -8.63 8.76
CA GLU A 139 -9.18 -7.30 8.14
C GLU A 139 -8.30 -6.36 8.96
N LEU A 140 -7.07 -6.78 9.24
CA LEU A 140 -6.06 -5.99 9.94
C LEU A 140 -4.89 -5.68 9.00
N TYR A 141 -4.87 -4.49 8.40
CA TYR A 141 -3.79 -4.09 7.49
C TYR A 141 -2.46 -4.01 8.26
N ALA A 142 -1.41 -4.67 7.77
CA ALA A 142 -0.17 -4.85 8.52
C ALA A 142 0.99 -4.02 7.94
N SER A 143 1.90 -3.58 8.80
CA SER A 143 3.14 -2.92 8.37
C SER A 143 4.15 -3.94 7.84
N PRO A 144 4.99 -3.56 6.86
CA PRO A 144 6.22 -4.25 6.54
C PRO A 144 7.07 -4.56 7.77
N ALA A 145 7.69 -5.73 7.77
CA ALA A 145 8.68 -6.14 8.76
C ALA A 145 10.01 -6.45 8.06
N GLU A 146 11.12 -5.97 8.63
CA GLU A 146 12.46 -6.18 8.10
C GLU A 146 13.33 -6.98 9.07
N SER A 147 14.12 -7.89 8.52
CA SER A 147 15.16 -8.62 9.24
C SER A 147 16.41 -8.74 8.37
N THR A 148 17.58 -8.88 8.99
CA THR A 148 18.75 -9.36 8.26
C THR A 148 18.56 -10.84 7.90
N PHE A 149 19.13 -11.27 6.79
CA PHE A 149 19.23 -12.69 6.46
C PHE A 149 20.68 -13.11 6.26
N ASP A 150 20.96 -14.37 6.54
CA ASP A 150 22.27 -15.00 6.34
C ASP A 150 22.08 -16.47 5.94
N PHE A 151 23.12 -17.11 5.43
CA PHE A 151 23.11 -18.54 5.15
C PHE A 151 23.18 -19.36 6.44
N ALA A 152 22.47 -20.49 6.44
CA ALA A 152 22.64 -21.52 7.47
C ALA A 152 24.10 -22.01 7.50
N GLU A 153 24.54 -22.48 8.66
CA GLU A 153 25.92 -22.94 8.85
C GLU A 153 26.28 -24.05 7.85
N ASN A 154 27.38 -23.89 7.12
CA ASN A 154 27.85 -24.83 6.08
C ASN A 154 26.85 -25.07 4.92
N SER A 155 25.91 -24.15 4.68
CA SER A 155 24.97 -24.22 3.55
C SER A 155 25.19 -23.07 2.57
N SER A 156 25.07 -23.36 1.27
CA SER A 156 24.97 -22.38 0.19
C SER A 156 23.54 -22.19 -0.30
N THR A 157 22.56 -23.00 0.14
CA THR A 157 21.19 -22.97 -0.39
C THR A 157 20.11 -22.75 0.66
N GLN A 158 20.46 -22.66 1.94
CA GLN A 158 19.52 -22.37 3.02
C GLN A 158 19.81 -21.00 3.61
N ILE A 159 18.80 -20.15 3.65
CA ILE A 159 18.84 -18.80 4.18
C ILE A 159 17.96 -18.72 5.42
N GLU A 160 18.48 -18.12 6.47
CA GLU A 160 17.82 -17.88 7.75
C GLU A 160 17.57 -16.37 7.92
N ALA A 161 16.35 -16.00 8.30
CA ALA A 161 15.95 -14.63 8.61
C ALA A 161 15.01 -14.62 9.83
N PHE A 162 14.66 -13.42 10.32
CA PHE A 162 13.73 -13.25 11.45
C PHE A 162 14.14 -14.07 12.68
N ASN A 163 15.39 -13.94 13.11
CA ASN A 163 15.99 -14.70 14.22
C ASN A 163 15.92 -16.22 14.01
N ASN A 164 16.19 -16.68 12.78
CA ASN A 164 16.19 -18.09 12.37
C ASN A 164 14.81 -18.76 12.36
N ASN A 165 13.73 -18.00 12.57
CA ASN A 165 12.38 -18.52 12.49
C ASN A 165 11.89 -18.67 11.05
N PHE A 166 12.45 -17.87 10.12
CA PHE A 166 12.18 -18.00 8.69
C PHE A 166 13.37 -18.68 8.02
N VAL A 167 13.13 -19.83 7.38
CA VAL A 167 14.15 -20.61 6.67
C VAL A 167 13.70 -20.80 5.23
N LEU A 168 14.46 -20.25 4.27
CA LEU A 168 14.24 -20.43 2.83
C LEU A 168 15.23 -21.46 2.28
N ASP A 169 14.71 -22.50 1.65
CA ASP A 169 15.47 -23.54 0.96
C ASP A 169 15.41 -23.34 -0.57
N LEU A 170 16.56 -23.08 -1.17
CA LEU A 170 16.79 -22.82 -2.59
C LEU A 170 17.36 -24.04 -3.34
N SER A 171 17.40 -25.22 -2.70
CA SER A 171 17.94 -26.44 -3.31
C SER A 171 17.06 -27.01 -4.43
N THR A 172 15.84 -26.48 -4.59
CA THR A 172 14.90 -26.89 -5.63
C THR A 172 14.52 -25.70 -6.52
N GLN A 173 13.95 -25.99 -7.69
CA GLN A 173 13.52 -24.96 -8.64
C GLN A 173 12.44 -24.01 -8.08
N ASN A 174 11.66 -24.48 -7.10
CA ASN A 174 10.62 -23.68 -6.44
C ASN A 174 11.02 -23.50 -4.98
N PRO A 175 11.64 -22.36 -4.62
CA PRO A 175 12.11 -22.13 -3.26
C PRO A 175 10.99 -22.32 -2.24
N MET A 176 11.28 -23.08 -1.20
CA MET A 176 10.34 -23.37 -0.12
C MET A 176 10.79 -22.65 1.15
N ALA A 177 9.90 -21.92 1.79
CA ALA A 177 10.18 -21.32 3.09
C ALA A 177 9.34 -21.94 4.19
N THR A 178 9.97 -22.23 5.32
CA THR A 178 9.30 -22.54 6.58
C THR A 178 9.39 -21.33 7.49
N TRP A 179 8.25 -20.87 8.01
CA TRP A 179 8.19 -19.84 9.03
C TRP A 179 7.64 -20.44 10.33
N ASP A 180 8.46 -20.49 11.38
CA ASP A 180 8.10 -20.95 12.71
C ASP A 180 7.63 -19.77 13.59
N PHE A 181 6.40 -19.87 14.11
CA PHE A 181 5.81 -18.90 15.04
C PHE A 181 5.83 -19.40 16.50
N GLY A 182 6.52 -20.52 16.77
CA GLY A 182 6.58 -21.17 18.07
C GLY A 182 5.28 -21.88 18.45
N ASP A 183 5.30 -22.63 19.55
CA ASP A 183 4.14 -23.36 20.09
C ASP A 183 3.44 -24.29 19.07
N ASN A 184 4.24 -24.94 18.20
CA ASN A 184 3.77 -25.78 17.08
C ASN A 184 2.91 -25.04 16.04
N ARG A 185 3.15 -23.73 15.87
CA ARG A 185 2.54 -22.91 14.82
C ARG A 185 3.58 -22.63 13.75
N SER A 186 3.26 -22.91 12.49
CA SER A 186 4.16 -22.65 11.37
C SER A 186 3.41 -22.35 10.08
N MET A 187 4.14 -21.82 9.11
CA MET A 187 3.68 -21.65 7.74
C MET A 187 4.72 -22.18 6.76
N GLU A 188 4.27 -23.01 5.82
CA GLU A 188 5.05 -23.49 4.69
C GLU A 188 4.66 -22.70 3.45
N LEU A 189 5.65 -22.07 2.81
CA LEU A 189 5.47 -21.19 1.66
C LEU A 189 6.23 -21.74 0.45
N THR A 190 5.68 -21.52 -0.74
CA THR A 190 6.43 -21.65 -1.99
C THR A 190 6.53 -20.28 -2.65
N LEU A 191 7.76 -19.84 -2.91
CA LEU A 191 8.04 -18.51 -3.46
C LEU A 191 8.45 -18.59 -4.92
N VAL A 192 8.06 -17.58 -5.70
CA VAL A 192 8.58 -17.35 -7.06
C VAL A 192 8.86 -15.86 -7.25
N PRO A 193 9.74 -15.46 -8.18
CA PRO A 193 9.93 -14.04 -8.49
C PRO A 193 8.60 -13.38 -8.90
N LYS A 194 8.28 -12.23 -8.31
CA LYS A 194 7.13 -11.41 -8.69
C LYS A 194 7.48 -10.64 -9.97
N LEU A 195 6.63 -10.75 -10.98
CA LEU A 195 6.77 -10.07 -12.27
C LEU A 195 5.91 -8.81 -12.30
N ALA A 196 6.23 -7.87 -13.20
CA ALA A 196 5.42 -6.67 -13.41
C ALA A 196 3.95 -6.96 -13.75
N THR A 197 3.68 -8.12 -14.38
CA THR A 197 2.33 -8.59 -14.73
C THR A 197 1.58 -9.23 -13.56
N ASP A 198 2.25 -9.50 -12.43
CA ASP A 198 1.60 -10.04 -11.24
C ASP A 198 0.96 -8.94 -10.37
N TYR A 199 1.35 -7.67 -10.55
CA TYR A 199 0.70 -6.54 -9.89
C TYR A 199 -0.67 -6.23 -10.51
N GLN A 200 -1.56 -5.62 -9.73
CA GLN A 200 -2.80 -5.09 -10.29
C GLN A 200 -2.48 -4.07 -11.38
N GLN A 201 -3.09 -4.27 -12.54
CA GLN A 201 -2.91 -3.42 -13.70
C GLN A 201 -3.95 -2.30 -13.70
N VAL A 202 -3.54 -1.10 -14.12
CA VAL A 202 -4.46 0.02 -14.34
C VAL A 202 -5.53 -0.39 -15.38
N PRO A 203 -6.83 -0.19 -15.10
CA PRO A 203 -7.89 -0.49 -16.07
C PRO A 203 -7.66 0.25 -17.38
N SER A 204 -7.70 -0.49 -18.50
CA SER A 204 -7.44 0.03 -19.84
C SER A 204 -8.70 0.29 -20.67
N SER A 205 -9.84 -0.21 -20.21
CA SER A 205 -11.15 0.01 -20.81
C SER A 205 -11.96 1.00 -19.97
N MET A 206 -12.90 1.68 -20.63
CA MET A 206 -13.91 2.49 -19.96
C MET A 206 -14.65 1.69 -18.88
N LEU A 207 -14.80 2.28 -17.70
CA LEU A 207 -15.53 1.70 -16.58
C LEU A 207 -17.03 1.93 -16.76
N GLU A 208 -17.77 0.83 -16.85
CA GLU A 208 -19.23 0.84 -17.04
C GLU A 208 -19.93 0.74 -15.70
N PHE A 209 -20.29 1.88 -15.12
CA PHE A 209 -21.06 1.92 -13.89
C PHE A 209 -22.52 1.53 -14.14
N THR A 210 -23.04 0.65 -13.29
CA THR A 210 -24.44 0.23 -13.26
C THR A 210 -25.00 0.28 -11.84
N GLU A 211 -26.31 0.51 -11.69
CA GLU A 211 -26.93 0.58 -10.37
C GLU A 211 -26.89 -0.78 -9.66
N ALA A 212 -26.20 -0.82 -8.51
CA ALA A 212 -26.08 -2.00 -7.66
C ALA A 212 -27.11 -1.97 -6.53
N PHE A 213 -27.30 -0.80 -5.90
CA PHE A 213 -28.22 -0.61 -4.79
C PHE A 213 -28.88 0.77 -4.84
N THR A 214 -29.99 0.91 -4.13
CA THR A 214 -30.58 2.21 -3.80
C THR A 214 -30.86 2.30 -2.31
N PHE A 215 -30.84 3.52 -1.77
CA PHE A 215 -31.16 3.76 -0.36
C PHE A 215 -31.79 5.14 -0.18
N ALA A 216 -32.53 5.32 0.91
CA ALA A 216 -33.17 6.60 1.22
C ALA A 216 -32.32 7.37 2.25
N SER A 217 -31.98 8.63 1.96
CA SER A 217 -31.24 9.53 2.85
C SER A 217 -31.64 10.99 2.65
N ASN A 218 -31.58 11.78 3.72
CA ASN A 218 -31.81 13.22 3.67
C ASN A 218 -30.52 14.06 3.74
N PHE A 219 -29.34 13.42 3.81
CA PHE A 219 -28.09 14.15 4.01
C PHE A 219 -26.86 13.43 3.44
N ILE A 220 -26.70 13.50 2.11
CA ILE A 220 -25.53 12.95 1.37
C ILE A 220 -24.69 14.06 0.74
N ASP A 221 -25.27 14.92 -0.09
CA ASP A 221 -24.57 15.92 -0.92
C ASP A 221 -23.61 16.85 -0.13
N SER A 222 -24.04 17.24 1.07
CA SER A 222 -23.25 18.05 2.02
C SER A 222 -22.77 17.27 3.25
N GLY A 223 -23.03 15.95 3.28
CA GLY A 223 -22.76 15.09 4.43
C GLY A 223 -21.37 14.47 4.45
N ALA A 224 -20.70 14.43 3.29
CA ALA A 224 -19.42 13.74 3.10
C ALA A 224 -19.42 12.34 3.73
N PRO A 225 -20.33 11.45 3.30
CA PRO A 225 -20.47 10.12 3.87
C PRO A 225 -19.20 9.30 3.65
N GLY A 226 -18.90 8.42 4.61
CA GLY A 226 -17.81 7.46 4.51
C GLY A 226 -18.33 6.14 3.97
N MET A 227 -17.53 5.48 3.13
CA MET A 227 -17.83 4.14 2.62
C MET A 227 -16.61 3.23 2.69
N VAL A 228 -16.80 1.96 3.04
CA VAL A 228 -15.72 0.95 3.10
C VAL A 228 -16.28 -0.44 2.78
N GLY A 229 -15.48 -1.29 2.13
CA GLY A 229 -15.82 -2.69 1.87
C GLY A 229 -15.20 -3.63 2.91
N SER A 230 -15.87 -4.76 3.18
CA SER A 230 -15.36 -5.88 3.96
C SER A 230 -15.18 -7.10 3.06
N LEU A 231 -13.97 -7.64 3.05
CA LEU A 231 -13.61 -8.87 2.34
C LEU A 231 -14.15 -10.10 3.08
N THR A 232 -14.17 -10.10 4.42
CA THR A 232 -14.62 -11.24 5.23
C THR A 232 -16.14 -11.37 5.25
N SER A 233 -16.87 -10.24 5.31
CA SER A 233 -18.34 -10.26 5.30
C SER A 233 -18.95 -10.14 3.91
N ASN A 234 -18.13 -10.00 2.86
CA ASN A 234 -18.56 -9.73 1.47
C ASN A 234 -19.68 -8.66 1.38
N SER A 235 -19.47 -7.56 2.10
CA SER A 235 -20.43 -6.46 2.21
C SER A 235 -19.70 -5.14 2.18
N PHE A 236 -20.39 -4.04 1.92
CA PHE A 236 -19.86 -2.72 2.17
C PHE A 236 -20.76 -1.90 3.08
N TYR A 237 -20.15 -0.91 3.71
CA TYR A 237 -20.76 -0.09 4.74
C TYR A 237 -20.74 1.36 4.34
N LEU A 238 -21.87 2.03 4.51
CA LEU A 238 -22.00 3.48 4.32
C LEU A 238 -22.36 4.11 5.66
N ALA A 239 -21.56 5.05 6.13
CA ALA A 239 -21.82 5.82 7.33
C ALA A 239 -22.07 7.28 6.99
N ASN A 240 -23.18 7.82 7.49
CA ASN A 240 -23.50 9.23 7.33
C ASN A 240 -24.30 9.77 8.52
N ARG A 241 -24.24 11.10 8.67
CA ARG A 241 -25.18 11.83 9.53
C ARG A 241 -26.53 11.94 8.82
N GLU A 242 -27.62 11.84 9.57
CA GLU A 242 -28.97 12.19 9.12
C GLU A 242 -29.70 13.00 10.19
N TYR A 243 -30.79 13.67 9.81
CA TYR A 243 -31.77 14.17 10.76
C TYR A 243 -32.94 13.21 10.84
N ASP A 244 -33.28 12.73 12.04
CA ASP A 244 -34.45 11.89 12.27
C ASP A 244 -35.60 12.72 12.87
N PRO A 245 -36.66 13.01 12.10
CA PRO A 245 -37.78 13.81 12.59
C PRO A 245 -38.61 13.11 13.66
N THR A 246 -38.50 11.79 13.81
CA THR A 246 -39.21 11.03 14.85
C THR A 246 -38.51 11.14 16.20
N LEU A 247 -37.19 11.30 16.19
CA LEU A 247 -36.36 11.50 17.38
C LEU A 247 -36.11 12.98 17.70
N ASP A 248 -36.43 13.89 16.77
CA ASP A 248 -36.08 15.32 16.84
C ASP A 248 -34.57 15.50 17.11
N ALA A 249 -33.76 14.70 16.42
CA ALA A 249 -32.33 14.60 16.68
C ALA A 249 -31.53 14.32 15.40
N ASN A 250 -30.28 14.75 15.42
CA ASN A 250 -29.30 14.21 14.50
C ASN A 250 -28.98 12.77 14.88
N ILE A 251 -28.71 11.94 13.89
CA ILE A 251 -28.34 10.56 14.06
C ILE A 251 -27.10 10.24 13.25
N GLU A 252 -26.28 9.33 13.76
CA GLU A 252 -25.37 8.55 12.93
C GLU A 252 -26.13 7.32 12.44
N LYS A 253 -26.09 7.08 11.13
CA LYS A 253 -26.67 5.90 10.52
C LYS A 253 -25.58 5.15 9.76
N ILE A 254 -25.47 3.85 10.04
CA ILE A 254 -24.67 2.92 9.26
C ILE A 254 -25.61 2.01 8.48
N ARG A 255 -25.29 1.82 7.21
CA ARG A 255 -25.94 0.88 6.31
C ARG A 255 -24.94 -0.20 5.91
N LYS A 256 -25.35 -1.47 5.99
CA LYS A 256 -24.63 -2.60 5.42
C LYS A 256 -25.36 -3.05 4.15
N PHE A 257 -24.61 -3.19 3.07
CA PHE A 257 -25.08 -3.71 1.81
C PHE A 257 -24.38 -5.05 1.55
N ASP A 258 -25.14 -6.14 1.66
CA ASP A 258 -24.63 -7.49 1.48
C ASP A 258 -24.63 -7.84 -0.02
N ILE A 259 -23.45 -8.11 -0.58
CA ILE A 259 -23.28 -8.33 -2.01
C ILE A 259 -23.90 -9.65 -2.46
N SER A 260 -23.80 -10.69 -1.64
CA SER A 260 -24.28 -12.03 -1.98
C SER A 260 -25.80 -12.11 -2.04
N SER A 261 -26.49 -11.48 -1.09
CA SER A 261 -27.93 -11.51 -0.95
C SER A 261 -28.63 -10.33 -1.61
N GLY A 262 -27.91 -9.24 -1.88
CA GLY A 262 -28.48 -7.95 -2.31
C GLY A 262 -29.30 -7.27 -1.22
N SER A 263 -29.11 -7.64 0.06
CA SER A 263 -29.88 -7.09 1.17
C SER A 263 -29.24 -5.83 1.77
N LEU A 264 -30.09 -4.97 2.32
CA LEU A 264 -29.70 -3.76 3.07
C LEU A 264 -30.14 -3.93 4.53
N SER A 265 -29.21 -3.73 5.46
CA SER A 265 -29.50 -3.59 6.90
C SER A 265 -28.96 -2.25 7.43
N GLU A 266 -29.57 -1.73 8.50
CA GLU A 266 -29.25 -0.41 9.03
C GLU A 266 -29.14 -0.43 10.57
N LYS A 267 -28.25 0.40 11.10
CA LYS A 267 -28.16 0.73 12.53
C LYS A 267 -28.15 2.23 12.73
N ILE A 268 -28.94 2.68 13.70
CA ILE A 268 -29.05 4.09 14.07
C ILE A 268 -28.46 4.28 15.46
N ASN A 269 -27.63 5.31 15.60
CA ASN A 269 -27.10 5.78 16.87
C ASN A 269 -27.46 7.27 17.03
N PRO A 270 -28.41 7.62 17.92
CA PRO A 270 -28.79 9.01 18.16
C PRO A 270 -27.64 9.78 18.82
N LEU A 271 -27.16 10.84 18.18
CA LEU A 271 -26.02 11.63 18.66
C LEU A 271 -26.30 13.13 18.54
N LEU A 272 -25.75 13.91 19.47
CA LEU A 272 -25.86 15.37 19.44
C LEU A 272 -24.80 16.04 18.54
N ASP A 273 -23.95 15.27 17.84
CA ASP A 273 -22.88 15.83 17.02
C ASP A 273 -23.37 16.38 15.67
N PHE A 274 -22.54 17.27 15.09
CA PHE A 274 -22.77 17.94 13.81
C PHE A 274 -21.54 17.82 12.91
N VAL A 275 -21.40 16.73 12.16
CA VAL A 275 -20.19 16.49 11.33
C VAL A 275 -20.39 15.45 10.20
N SER A 276 -19.36 15.29 9.37
CA SER A 276 -19.18 14.15 8.46
C SER A 276 -18.75 12.88 9.20
N LYS A 277 -18.97 11.73 8.57
CA LYS A 277 -18.56 10.42 9.10
C LYS A 277 -17.58 9.77 8.13
N GLN A 278 -16.50 9.19 8.65
CA GLN A 278 -15.59 8.31 7.92
C GLN A 278 -15.64 6.94 8.57
N VAL A 279 -15.67 5.89 7.77
CA VAL A 279 -15.85 4.51 8.21
C VAL A 279 -14.64 3.71 7.78
N ASN A 280 -14.10 2.92 8.69
CA ASN A 280 -12.96 2.06 8.46
C ASN A 280 -13.25 0.68 9.05
N ILE A 281 -12.57 -0.35 8.55
CA ILE A 281 -12.60 -1.68 9.15
C ILE A 281 -11.22 -1.98 9.72
N ILE A 282 -11.19 -2.44 10.96
CA ILE A 282 -9.97 -2.89 11.66
C ILE A 282 -10.34 -4.14 12.44
N ASP A 283 -9.68 -5.25 12.14
CA ASP A 283 -9.85 -6.50 12.87
C ASP A 283 -11.34 -6.90 12.98
N ASP A 284 -12.00 -6.97 11.81
CA ASP A 284 -13.41 -7.35 11.64
C ASP A 284 -14.39 -6.53 12.48
N LYS A 285 -14.06 -5.26 12.73
CA LYS A 285 -14.93 -4.26 13.39
C LYS A 285 -14.98 -2.98 12.60
N ILE A 286 -16.14 -2.33 12.64
CA ILE A 286 -16.39 -1.08 11.94
C ILE A 286 -16.09 0.08 12.90
N TYR A 287 -15.15 0.93 12.53
CA TYR A 287 -14.80 2.16 13.24
C TYR A 287 -15.34 3.35 12.47
N VAL A 288 -16.35 4.01 13.02
CA VAL A 288 -16.90 5.26 12.49
C VAL A 288 -16.30 6.44 13.23
N ALA A 289 -15.33 7.08 12.59
CA ALA A 289 -14.76 8.33 13.04
C ALA A 289 -15.63 9.50 12.58
N GLY A 290 -15.82 10.48 13.45
CA GLY A 290 -16.38 11.77 13.08
C GLY A 290 -17.13 12.41 14.23
N GLY A 291 -17.12 13.74 14.26
CA GLY A 291 -17.74 14.45 15.36
C GLY A 291 -16.76 14.54 16.48
N GLN A 292 -17.20 14.12 17.64
CA GLN A 292 -16.39 14.24 18.85
C GLN A 292 -15.73 12.92 19.25
N ARG A 293 -15.99 11.80 18.57
CA ARG A 293 -15.51 10.48 19.00
C ARG A 293 -15.49 9.47 17.85
N ILE A 294 -15.06 8.26 18.16
CA ILE A 294 -15.21 7.07 17.31
C ILE A 294 -16.28 6.16 17.90
N ASN A 295 -17.17 5.66 17.04
CA ASN A 295 -18.16 4.64 17.40
C ASN A 295 -17.78 3.31 16.72
N ILE A 296 -17.80 2.23 17.50
CA ILE A 296 -17.33 0.91 17.08
C ILE A 296 -18.52 -0.05 17.00
N TYR A 297 -18.70 -0.71 15.85
CA TYR A 297 -19.79 -1.63 15.56
C TYR A 297 -19.26 -3.01 15.14
N ASP A 298 -20.07 -4.05 15.36
CA ASP A 298 -19.87 -5.36 14.73
C ASP A 298 -20.26 -5.34 13.24
N LEU A 299 -19.64 -6.19 12.42
CA LEU A 299 -19.92 -6.29 10.98
C LEU A 299 -21.39 -6.65 10.66
N GLU A 300 -22.10 -7.29 11.58
CA GLU A 300 -23.52 -7.65 11.38
C GLU A 300 -24.50 -6.55 11.81
N LEU A 301 -24.00 -5.47 12.40
CA LEU A 301 -24.78 -4.35 12.94
C LEU A 301 -25.85 -4.81 13.95
N GLN A 302 -25.61 -5.91 14.67
CA GLN A 302 -26.60 -6.50 15.59
C GLN A 302 -26.61 -5.79 16.94
N ASN A 303 -25.45 -5.35 17.42
CA ASN A 303 -25.29 -4.76 18.74
C ASN A 303 -25.33 -3.23 18.69
N ASP A 304 -25.53 -2.61 19.84
CA ASP A 304 -25.34 -1.16 19.98
C ASP A 304 -23.86 -0.83 19.93
N PRO A 305 -23.47 0.32 19.34
CA PRO A 305 -22.06 0.67 19.23
C PRO A 305 -21.41 0.93 20.58
N VAL A 306 -20.11 0.66 20.64
CA VAL A 306 -19.26 1.13 21.72
C VAL A 306 -18.63 2.46 21.30
N SER A 307 -18.87 3.51 22.08
CA SER A 307 -18.29 4.83 21.85
C SER A 307 -16.99 5.01 22.63
N THR A 308 -15.98 5.59 22.00
CA THR A 308 -14.75 6.04 22.69
C THR A 308 -15.01 7.29 23.53
N GLN A 309 -14.02 7.67 24.34
CA GLN A 309 -13.98 9.01 24.92
C GLN A 309 -13.99 10.09 23.81
N ASP A 310 -14.55 11.26 24.13
CA ASP A 310 -14.52 12.41 23.23
C ASP A 310 -13.08 12.90 22.97
N TYR A 311 -12.75 13.24 21.72
CA TYR A 311 -11.44 13.74 21.31
C TYR A 311 -10.99 14.95 22.12
N GLY A 312 -11.93 15.88 22.40
CA GLY A 312 -11.64 17.06 23.21
C GLY A 312 -11.23 16.68 24.63
N ALA A 313 -12.00 15.77 25.26
CA ALA A 313 -11.69 15.27 26.59
C ALA A 313 -10.36 14.52 26.62
N ALA A 314 -10.06 13.70 25.60
CA ALA A 314 -8.78 12.99 25.46
C ALA A 314 -7.58 13.95 25.36
N LEU A 315 -7.76 15.12 24.72
CA LEU A 315 -6.74 16.17 24.60
C LEU A 315 -6.79 17.21 25.72
N GLY A 316 -7.68 17.07 26.70
CA GLY A 316 -7.85 18.03 27.81
C GLY A 316 -8.41 19.39 27.38
N ILE A 317 -9.10 19.46 26.24
CA ILE A 317 -9.76 20.68 25.72
C ILE A 317 -11.29 20.56 25.76
N PRO A 318 -12.04 21.66 25.87
CA PRO A 318 -13.49 21.59 26.13
C PRO A 318 -14.32 20.93 25.03
N PHE A 319 -13.91 21.04 23.77
CA PHE A 319 -14.62 20.52 22.62
C PHE A 319 -13.65 20.31 21.46
N LEU A 320 -13.85 19.22 20.71
CA LEU A 320 -13.14 18.97 19.47
C LEU A 320 -14.03 18.18 18.51
N GLY A 321 -14.49 18.84 17.46
CA GLY A 321 -15.29 18.23 16.39
C GLY A 321 -14.48 18.08 15.11
N LEU A 322 -14.55 16.92 14.46
CA LEU A 322 -13.93 16.64 13.17
C LEU A 322 -14.96 16.61 12.05
N SER A 323 -14.79 17.44 11.01
CA SER A 323 -15.59 17.38 9.77
C SER A 323 -14.73 17.44 8.51
N ARG A 324 -15.22 16.87 7.40
CA ARG A 324 -14.58 16.86 6.06
C ARG A 324 -13.14 16.33 6.03
N PHE A 325 -12.70 15.65 7.07
CA PHE A 325 -11.41 14.97 7.17
C PHE A 325 -11.43 13.65 6.38
N GLY A 326 -10.24 13.16 6.03
CA GLY A 326 -10.05 11.80 5.55
C GLY A 326 -9.50 10.87 6.63
N THR A 327 -9.64 9.57 6.43
CA THR A 327 -9.02 8.56 7.27
C THR A 327 -8.23 7.56 6.45
N ALA A 328 -7.16 7.01 7.02
CA ALA A 328 -6.49 5.83 6.53
C ALA A 328 -6.06 4.95 7.72
N VAL A 329 -5.99 3.63 7.52
CA VAL A 329 -5.72 2.68 8.60
C VAL A 329 -4.43 1.92 8.35
N LEU A 330 -3.67 1.70 9.42
CA LEU A 330 -2.53 0.77 9.46
C LEU A 330 -2.44 0.16 10.86
N GLY A 331 -2.53 -1.17 10.92
CA GLY A 331 -2.69 -1.91 12.17
C GLY A 331 -3.86 -1.38 12.99
N ASN A 332 -3.59 -1.09 14.27
CA ASN A 332 -4.55 -0.55 15.21
C ASN A 332 -4.62 0.99 15.22
N LYS A 333 -4.13 1.65 14.16
CA LYS A 333 -4.06 3.11 14.08
C LYS A 333 -4.94 3.64 12.96
N ILE A 334 -5.75 4.65 13.30
CA ILE A 334 -6.54 5.45 12.36
C ILE A 334 -5.85 6.80 12.21
N TYR A 335 -5.27 7.06 11.04
CA TYR A 335 -4.72 8.36 10.67
C TYR A 335 -5.85 9.25 10.18
N ILE A 336 -6.02 10.41 10.80
CA ILE A 336 -7.06 11.40 10.52
C ILE A 336 -6.37 12.59 9.85
N VAL A 337 -6.68 12.83 8.57
CA VAL A 337 -5.99 13.83 7.75
C VAL A 337 -6.86 15.07 7.54
N GLY A 338 -6.31 16.22 7.93
CA GLY A 338 -6.91 17.53 7.66
C GLY A 338 -8.35 17.64 8.16
N GLY A 339 -9.22 18.10 7.28
CA GLY A 339 -10.60 18.48 7.58
C GLY A 339 -10.68 19.79 8.33
N ASP A 340 -11.72 19.88 9.15
CA ASP A 340 -11.96 21.01 10.02
C ASP A 340 -12.01 20.53 11.46
N LEU A 341 -11.21 21.21 12.28
CA LEU A 341 -11.06 21.00 13.69
C LEU A 341 -11.73 22.16 14.42
N ASP A 342 -12.90 21.90 15.02
CA ASP A 342 -13.73 22.95 15.66
C ASP A 342 -13.99 24.15 14.73
N ASN A 343 -14.46 23.87 13.51
CA ASN A 343 -14.72 24.85 12.44
C ASN A 343 -13.49 25.60 11.90
N ASN A 344 -12.28 25.17 12.23
CA ASN A 344 -11.05 25.70 11.64
C ASN A 344 -10.43 24.66 10.71
N LEU A 345 -10.17 25.04 9.45
CA LEU A 345 -9.39 24.18 8.56
C LEU A 345 -8.04 23.87 9.19
N THR A 346 -7.62 22.63 9.08
CA THR A 346 -6.37 22.16 9.68
C THR A 346 -5.48 21.46 8.66
N ASP A 347 -4.17 21.58 8.86
CA ASP A 347 -3.10 20.86 8.17
C ASP A 347 -2.61 19.66 8.98
N LYS A 348 -3.12 19.47 10.19
CA LYS A 348 -2.72 18.38 11.08
C LYS A 348 -3.10 17.01 10.52
N ILE A 349 -2.22 16.05 10.78
CA ILE A 349 -2.47 14.62 10.70
C ILE A 349 -2.48 14.13 12.14
N LEU A 350 -3.64 13.67 12.61
CA LEU A 350 -3.79 13.06 13.93
C LEU A 350 -3.76 11.55 13.76
N VAL A 351 -3.33 10.82 14.79
CA VAL A 351 -3.43 9.36 14.84
C VAL A 351 -4.20 8.95 16.09
N PHE A 352 -5.23 8.15 15.87
CA PHE A 352 -6.00 7.52 16.93
C PHE A 352 -5.60 6.06 17.04
N ASP A 353 -5.13 5.66 18.21
CA ASP A 353 -4.75 4.30 18.52
C ASP A 353 -5.94 3.57 19.15
N THR A 354 -6.45 2.53 18.48
CA THR A 354 -7.71 1.86 18.85
C THR A 354 -7.57 0.98 20.10
N GLU A 355 -6.36 0.52 20.42
CA GLU A 355 -6.10 -0.28 21.62
C GLU A 355 -6.08 0.60 22.87
N THR A 356 -5.31 1.68 22.81
CA THR A 356 -5.13 2.59 23.95
C THR A 356 -6.22 3.66 24.04
N GLN A 357 -7.00 3.84 22.97
CA GLN A 357 -8.00 4.89 22.79
C GLN A 357 -7.41 6.29 22.99
N THR A 358 -6.18 6.50 22.52
CA THR A 358 -5.49 7.78 22.61
C THR A 358 -5.44 8.46 21.26
N LEU A 359 -5.48 9.80 21.28
CA LEU A 359 -5.37 10.65 20.10
C LEU A 359 -4.13 11.52 20.25
N GLU A 360 -3.25 11.49 19.26
CA GLU A 360 -2.04 12.31 19.22
C GLU A 360 -1.82 12.93 17.85
N GLU A 361 -0.99 13.97 17.79
CA GLU A 361 -0.57 14.57 16.52
C GLU A 361 0.60 13.75 15.96
N PHE A 362 0.47 13.28 14.71
CA PHE A 362 1.50 12.54 14.02
C PHE A 362 2.42 13.47 13.22
N ALA A 363 1.84 14.28 12.34
CA ALA A 363 2.57 15.20 11.45
C ALA A 363 1.70 16.39 11.04
N THR A 364 2.28 17.33 10.29
CA THR A 364 1.58 18.49 9.70
C THR A 364 1.85 18.57 8.20
N MET A 365 0.78 18.79 7.42
CA MET A 365 0.87 19.08 6.00
C MET A 365 1.40 20.51 5.76
N PRO A 366 1.96 20.82 4.57
CA PRO A 366 2.40 22.18 4.25
C PRO A 366 1.30 23.24 4.23
N GLU A 367 0.05 22.83 4.01
CA GLU A 367 -1.14 23.70 4.04
C GLU A 367 -2.39 22.87 4.39
N PRO A 368 -3.44 23.51 4.94
CA PRO A 368 -4.65 22.81 5.35
C PRO A 368 -5.38 22.14 4.18
N ARG A 369 -6.12 21.07 4.50
CA ARG A 369 -6.87 20.28 3.52
C ARG A 369 -8.25 19.90 4.05
N SER A 370 -9.31 20.52 3.56
CA SER A 370 -10.70 20.07 3.78
C SER A 370 -11.17 19.27 2.56
N GLY A 371 -11.87 18.16 2.77
CA GLY A 371 -12.39 17.32 1.69
C GLY A 371 -11.37 16.39 1.02
N ALA A 372 -10.12 16.36 1.52
CA ALA A 372 -9.13 15.39 1.09
C ALA A 372 -9.40 14.02 1.72
N ARG A 373 -9.06 12.95 0.99
CA ARG A 373 -9.04 11.56 1.45
C ARG A 373 -7.66 10.96 1.27
N ALA A 374 -7.43 9.86 1.95
CA ALA A 374 -6.12 9.27 2.04
C ALA A 374 -6.17 7.75 2.09
N GLU A 375 -5.07 7.13 1.68
CA GLU A 375 -4.84 5.69 1.81
C GLU A 375 -3.43 5.45 2.33
N ILE A 376 -3.24 4.30 2.98
CA ILE A 376 -1.90 3.82 3.33
C ILE A 376 -1.57 2.62 2.46
N VAL A 377 -0.40 2.67 1.83
CA VAL A 377 0.20 1.54 1.09
C VAL A 377 1.67 1.47 1.45
N ASN A 378 2.13 0.32 1.97
CA ASN A 378 3.52 0.05 2.32
C ASN A 378 4.14 1.12 3.23
N ASP A 379 3.50 1.38 4.38
CA ASP A 379 3.86 2.43 5.36
C ASP A 379 3.94 3.86 4.81
N LYS A 380 3.30 4.14 3.66
CA LYS A 380 3.20 5.50 3.12
C LYS A 380 1.75 5.96 3.11
N LEU A 381 1.49 7.12 3.72
CA LEU A 381 0.21 7.79 3.75
C LEU A 381 0.09 8.77 2.58
N TYR A 382 -0.78 8.45 1.62
CA TYR A 382 -1.04 9.26 0.42
C TYR A 382 -2.31 10.09 0.63
N ILE A 383 -2.24 11.41 0.48
CA ILE A 383 -3.35 12.35 0.70
C ILE A 383 -3.61 13.11 -0.60
N PHE A 384 -4.85 13.03 -1.11
CA PHE A 384 -5.17 13.49 -2.47
C PHE A 384 -6.10 14.71 -2.46
N GLY A 385 -5.67 15.77 -3.14
CA GLY A 385 -6.51 16.93 -3.48
C GLY A 385 -7.10 17.65 -2.28
N GLY A 386 -8.37 18.08 -2.38
CA GLY A 386 -9.08 18.84 -1.35
C GLY A 386 -8.94 20.36 -1.52
N GLN A 387 -9.34 21.13 -0.50
CA GLN A 387 -9.37 22.59 -0.54
C GLN A 387 -8.66 23.22 0.68
N THR A 388 -8.12 24.43 0.51
CA THR A 388 -7.44 25.21 1.57
C THR A 388 -8.30 26.27 2.23
N ALA A 389 -9.55 26.45 1.80
CA ALA A 389 -10.43 27.46 2.36
C ALA A 389 -11.90 27.06 2.23
N PHE A 390 -12.75 27.56 3.14
CA PHE A 390 -14.20 27.49 2.97
C PHE A 390 -14.67 28.48 1.91
N PHE A 391 -15.61 28.04 1.06
CA PHE A 391 -16.33 28.89 0.10
C PHE A 391 -15.45 29.65 -0.90
N THR A 392 -14.15 29.34 -0.96
CA THR A 392 -13.19 30.04 -1.82
C THR A 392 -12.25 29.00 -2.45
N PRO A 393 -12.38 28.75 -3.77
CA PRO A 393 -11.42 27.95 -4.52
C PRO A 393 -9.99 28.52 -4.39
N PRO A 394 -8.94 27.73 -4.67
CA PRO A 394 -9.00 26.56 -5.54
C PRO A 394 -8.91 25.21 -4.82
N ALA A 395 -9.59 24.22 -5.41
CA ALA A 395 -9.22 22.82 -5.32
C ALA A 395 -7.71 22.63 -5.50
N LYS A 396 -7.20 21.52 -4.98
CA LYS A 396 -5.78 21.21 -5.01
C LYS A 396 -5.53 19.99 -5.86
N ASP A 397 -4.43 20.04 -6.60
CA ASP A 397 -3.88 18.96 -7.40
C ASP A 397 -2.76 18.24 -6.66
N THR A 398 -2.26 18.74 -5.54
CA THR A 398 -1.16 18.08 -4.83
C THR A 398 -1.54 16.71 -4.27
N ILE A 399 -0.60 15.78 -4.32
CA ILE A 399 -0.58 14.54 -3.54
C ILE A 399 0.50 14.71 -2.47
N TYR A 400 0.13 14.62 -1.19
CA TYR A 400 1.10 14.54 -0.11
C TYR A 400 1.35 13.09 0.27
N ILE A 401 2.61 12.68 0.34
CA ILE A 401 3.02 11.32 0.65
C ILE A 401 3.92 11.38 1.87
N PHE A 402 3.43 10.93 3.02
CA PHE A 402 4.22 10.83 4.24
C PHE A 402 4.70 9.40 4.43
N ASP A 403 6.00 9.22 4.60
CA ASP A 403 6.56 7.97 5.12
C ASP A 403 6.27 7.87 6.62
N LEU A 404 5.55 6.83 7.03
CA LEU A 404 5.05 6.70 8.41
C LEU A 404 6.15 6.37 9.43
N ASN A 405 7.30 5.88 8.97
CA ASN A 405 8.43 5.50 9.80
C ASN A 405 9.38 6.68 10.05
N THR A 406 9.57 7.54 9.05
CA THR A 406 10.53 8.65 9.07
C THR A 406 9.88 10.03 9.16
N SER A 407 8.56 10.11 8.91
CA SER A 407 7.81 11.36 8.72
C SER A 407 8.30 12.23 7.56
N GLU A 408 9.09 11.66 6.63
CA GLU A 408 9.52 12.37 5.44
C GLU A 408 8.34 12.61 4.48
N LEU A 409 8.27 13.81 3.93
CA LEU A 409 7.23 14.24 3.00
C LEU A 409 7.76 14.25 1.56
N THR A 410 7.05 13.54 0.68
CA THR A 410 7.15 13.68 -0.77
C THR A 410 5.89 14.38 -1.30
N VAL A 411 6.05 15.24 -2.31
CA VAL A 411 4.93 15.98 -2.93
C VAL A 411 4.88 15.64 -4.41
N GLU A 412 3.73 15.13 -4.84
CA GLU A 412 3.42 14.84 -6.24
C GLU A 412 2.17 15.62 -6.69
N GLN A 413 1.73 15.42 -7.93
CA GLN A 413 0.64 16.19 -8.55
C GLN A 413 -0.33 15.29 -9.29
N LEU A 414 -1.61 15.54 -9.07
CA LEU A 414 -2.73 15.10 -9.88
C LEU A 414 -2.72 15.85 -11.21
N PRO A 415 -3.19 15.25 -12.31
CA PRO A 415 -3.38 15.95 -13.58
C PRO A 415 -4.42 17.08 -13.49
N THR A 416 -5.39 16.93 -12.58
CA THR A 416 -6.51 17.85 -12.37
C THR A 416 -6.73 18.05 -10.87
N ALA A 417 -6.97 19.29 -10.45
CA ALA A 417 -7.30 19.60 -9.07
C ALA A 417 -8.69 19.08 -8.70
N ILE A 418 -8.81 18.46 -7.51
CA ILE A 418 -10.04 17.82 -7.05
C ILE A 418 -10.53 18.51 -5.77
N ASP A 419 -11.79 18.94 -5.74
CA ASP A 419 -12.40 19.68 -4.63
C ASP A 419 -12.67 18.79 -3.41
N PHE A 420 -13.17 17.59 -3.68
CA PHE A 420 -13.49 16.58 -2.68
C PHE A 420 -13.10 15.23 -3.26
N SER A 421 -12.12 14.57 -2.66
CA SER A 421 -11.67 13.25 -3.11
C SER A 421 -12.34 12.15 -2.30
N PHE A 422 -12.38 10.95 -2.88
CA PHE A 422 -12.79 9.70 -2.26
C PHE A 422 -11.81 8.65 -2.73
N THR A 423 -11.20 7.93 -1.78
CA THR A 423 -10.15 6.98 -2.09
C THR A 423 -10.59 5.56 -1.74
N GLY A 424 -9.97 4.61 -2.43
CA GLY A 424 -10.01 3.20 -2.06
C GLY A 424 -8.87 2.48 -2.77
N ARG A 425 -8.21 1.57 -2.06
CA ARG A 425 -7.04 0.85 -2.58
C ARG A 425 -7.35 -0.60 -2.92
N THR A 426 -6.57 -1.13 -3.86
CA THR A 426 -6.39 -2.57 -4.04
C THR A 426 -4.94 -2.80 -4.47
N GLN A 427 -4.21 -3.62 -3.71
CA GLN A 427 -2.79 -3.85 -3.91
C GLN A 427 -1.99 -2.54 -4.06
N ASN A 428 -1.21 -2.40 -5.14
CA ASN A 428 -0.41 -1.23 -5.50
C ASN A 428 -1.22 -0.04 -6.08
N LEU A 429 -2.52 -0.18 -6.29
CA LEU A 429 -3.34 0.85 -6.90
C LEU A 429 -4.21 1.57 -5.87
N ILE A 430 -4.18 2.90 -5.91
CA ILE A 430 -5.11 3.77 -5.17
C ILE A 430 -6.05 4.42 -6.17
N TYR A 431 -7.32 4.05 -6.14
CA TYR A 431 -8.35 4.75 -6.91
C TYR A 431 -8.71 6.05 -6.20
N VAL A 432 -8.89 7.11 -6.99
CA VAL A 432 -9.24 8.44 -6.51
C VAL A 432 -10.43 8.93 -7.31
N ALA A 433 -11.62 8.78 -6.73
CA ALA A 433 -12.81 9.45 -7.21
C ALA A 433 -12.88 10.87 -6.63
N GLY A 434 -13.73 11.71 -7.22
CA GLY A 434 -14.02 13.00 -6.64
C GLY A 434 -15.02 13.79 -7.43
N ARG A 435 -15.12 15.06 -7.06
CA ARG A 435 -15.89 16.06 -7.79
C ARG A 435 -15.02 17.27 -8.10
N ILE A 436 -15.23 17.81 -9.29
CA ILE A 436 -14.63 19.06 -9.75
C ILE A 436 -15.73 20.11 -9.81
N GLU A 437 -15.60 21.16 -9.00
CA GLU A 437 -16.61 22.20 -8.86
C GLU A 437 -16.28 23.40 -9.76
N THR A 438 -17.24 23.79 -10.60
CA THR A 438 -17.18 25.08 -11.31
C THR A 438 -17.99 26.09 -10.53
N VAL A 439 -17.39 27.24 -10.20
CA VAL A 439 -18.07 28.32 -9.45
C VAL A 439 -18.09 29.64 -10.23
N SER A 440 -19.08 30.48 -9.93
CA SER A 440 -19.21 31.83 -10.49
C SER A 440 -18.18 32.80 -9.87
N THR A 441 -18.10 34.02 -10.42
CA THR A 441 -17.29 35.10 -9.82
C THR A 441 -17.74 35.53 -8.43
N GLU A 442 -18.93 35.11 -8.01
CA GLU A 442 -19.51 35.34 -6.67
C GLU A 442 -19.44 34.07 -5.79
N ASN A 443 -18.60 33.10 -6.16
CA ASN A 443 -18.41 31.81 -5.48
C ASN A 443 -19.70 30.97 -5.34
N MET A 444 -20.65 31.13 -6.26
CA MET A 444 -21.81 30.23 -6.33
C MET A 444 -21.47 29.00 -7.16
N LEU A 445 -21.81 27.81 -6.68
CA LEU A 445 -21.68 26.57 -7.44
C LEU A 445 -22.53 26.64 -8.72
N LEU A 446 -21.86 26.44 -9.85
CA LEU A 446 -22.47 26.40 -11.19
C LEU A 446 -22.54 24.98 -11.74
N ASP A 447 -21.49 24.19 -11.50
CA ASP A 447 -21.39 22.83 -12.03
C ASP A 447 -20.59 21.89 -11.11
N ARG A 448 -20.84 20.58 -11.24
CA ARG A 448 -20.11 19.50 -10.57
C ARG A 448 -19.86 18.35 -11.52
N GLU A 449 -18.61 18.16 -11.90
CA GLU A 449 -18.21 17.04 -12.73
C GLU A 449 -17.70 15.88 -11.86
N PRO A 450 -18.20 14.64 -12.03
CA PRO A 450 -17.58 13.48 -11.42
C PRO A 450 -16.19 13.24 -12.03
N TYR A 451 -15.24 12.87 -11.18
CA TYR A 451 -13.88 12.54 -11.59
C TYR A 451 -13.50 11.16 -11.05
N LEU A 452 -12.74 10.39 -11.83
CA LEU A 452 -12.17 9.13 -11.39
C LEU A 452 -10.81 8.91 -12.06
N GLY A 453 -9.82 8.56 -11.25
CA GLY A 453 -8.53 8.11 -11.72
C GLY A 453 -7.92 7.08 -10.77
N VAL A 454 -6.72 6.64 -11.10
CA VAL A 454 -5.96 5.68 -10.30
C VAL A 454 -4.49 6.09 -10.25
N TYR A 455 -3.93 6.02 -9.05
CA TYR A 455 -2.52 6.24 -8.78
C TYR A 455 -1.83 4.90 -8.56
N ASP A 456 -0.77 4.63 -9.32
CA ASP A 456 0.07 3.44 -9.15
C ASP A 456 1.26 3.75 -8.25
N THR A 457 1.26 3.16 -7.04
CA THR A 457 2.29 3.42 -6.02
C THR A 457 3.67 2.89 -6.41
N ASN A 458 3.74 1.96 -7.37
CA ASN A 458 5.01 1.42 -7.85
C ASN A 458 5.71 2.37 -8.83
N THR A 459 4.94 3.11 -9.62
CA THR A 459 5.47 3.97 -10.70
C THR A 459 5.37 5.46 -10.42
N GLY A 460 4.54 5.87 -9.46
CA GLY A 460 4.24 7.28 -9.19
C GLY A 460 3.39 7.93 -10.29
N VAL A 461 2.69 7.12 -11.10
CA VAL A 461 1.89 7.60 -12.23
C VAL A 461 0.42 7.64 -11.86
N PHE A 462 -0.19 8.81 -12.02
CA PHE A 462 -1.64 8.96 -11.97
C PHE A 462 -2.25 8.84 -13.37
N THR A 463 -3.25 7.99 -13.53
CA THR A 463 -4.00 7.78 -14.78
C THR A 463 -5.48 8.12 -14.56
N GLU A 464 -6.01 9.06 -15.33
CA GLU A 464 -7.45 9.32 -15.38
C GLU A 464 -8.18 8.17 -16.08
N LEU A 465 -9.32 7.76 -15.52
CA LEU A 465 -10.09 6.62 -16.02
C LEU A 465 -11.36 7.11 -16.75
N GLU A 466 -11.61 6.57 -17.93
CA GLU A 466 -12.85 6.85 -18.65
C GLU A 466 -14.03 6.14 -17.96
N THR A 467 -15.16 6.84 -17.82
CA THR A 467 -16.38 6.29 -17.20
C THR A 467 -17.63 6.70 -17.98
N ASN A 468 -18.72 5.97 -17.78
CA ASN A 468 -20.04 6.33 -18.33
C ASN A 468 -20.82 7.32 -17.44
N LEU A 469 -20.21 7.85 -16.37
CA LEU A 469 -20.84 8.84 -15.50
C LEU A 469 -20.93 10.20 -16.21
N SER A 470 -22.01 10.93 -15.96
CA SER A 470 -22.23 12.27 -16.51
C SER A 470 -22.83 13.17 -15.45
N SER A 471 -22.71 14.49 -15.62
CA SER A 471 -23.05 15.50 -14.62
C SER A 471 -24.38 16.27 -14.82
N PRO A 472 -25.45 15.73 -15.45
CA PRO A 472 -26.63 16.55 -15.73
C PRO A 472 -27.26 17.03 -14.41
N ASN A 473 -27.32 18.35 -14.22
CA ASN A 473 -27.86 18.98 -13.01
C ASN A 473 -27.05 18.68 -11.73
N LEU A 474 -25.73 18.86 -11.75
CA LEU A 474 -24.84 18.71 -10.57
C LEU A 474 -24.71 17.28 -10.02
N GLU A 475 -25.09 16.26 -10.81
CA GLU A 475 -24.90 14.87 -10.42
C GLU A 475 -23.42 14.53 -10.32
N THR A 476 -23.01 13.96 -9.19
CA THR A 476 -21.61 13.66 -8.93
C THR A 476 -21.44 12.51 -7.94
N ILE A 477 -20.18 12.15 -7.66
CA ILE A 477 -19.78 11.15 -6.68
C ILE A 477 -19.76 11.78 -5.27
N HIS A 478 -20.30 11.08 -4.28
CA HIS A 478 -20.36 11.51 -2.87
C HIS A 478 -19.61 10.59 -1.91
N SER A 479 -19.22 9.41 -2.35
CA SER A 479 -18.41 8.45 -1.61
C SER A 479 -17.93 7.34 -2.55
N MET A 480 -16.86 6.64 -2.16
CA MET A 480 -16.33 5.51 -2.89
C MET A 480 -15.83 4.42 -1.94
N ALA A 481 -15.95 3.16 -2.36
CA ALA A 481 -15.25 2.04 -1.76
C ALA A 481 -14.72 1.13 -2.88
N VAL A 482 -13.57 0.52 -2.65
CA VAL A 482 -12.92 -0.42 -3.58
C VAL A 482 -12.70 -1.72 -2.83
N PHE A 483 -13.32 -2.81 -3.30
CA PHE A 483 -13.13 -4.16 -2.76
C PHE A 483 -13.67 -5.18 -3.77
N ASN A 484 -13.18 -6.43 -3.71
CA ASN A 484 -13.60 -7.52 -4.60
C ASN A 484 -13.58 -7.14 -6.10
N ASP A 485 -12.46 -6.55 -6.55
CA ASP A 485 -12.22 -6.15 -7.94
C ASP A 485 -13.33 -5.25 -8.52
N LYS A 486 -13.95 -4.45 -7.66
CA LYS A 486 -15.00 -3.50 -8.02
C LYS A 486 -14.81 -2.16 -7.34
N ILE A 487 -15.26 -1.13 -8.02
CA ILE A 487 -15.49 0.20 -7.45
C ILE A 487 -16.98 0.34 -7.20
N TYR A 488 -17.36 0.79 -6.01
CA TYR A 488 -18.70 1.22 -5.66
C TYR A 488 -18.69 2.73 -5.40
N VAL A 489 -19.66 3.46 -5.94
CA VAL A 489 -19.81 4.91 -5.71
C VAL A 489 -21.22 5.27 -5.31
N VAL A 490 -21.36 6.19 -4.36
CA VAL A 490 -22.63 6.88 -4.13
C VAL A 490 -22.74 7.99 -5.15
N PHE A 491 -23.78 7.96 -6.00
CA PHE A 491 -23.92 8.86 -7.13
C PHE A 491 -25.27 9.58 -7.15
N GLY A 492 -25.25 10.86 -7.50
CA GLY A 492 -26.47 11.65 -7.70
C GLY A 492 -26.29 13.13 -7.33
N GLN A 493 -27.40 13.84 -7.20
CA GLN A 493 -27.46 15.26 -6.82
C GLN A 493 -28.37 15.45 -5.60
N GLY A 494 -28.11 16.43 -4.76
CA GLY A 494 -29.04 16.82 -3.71
C GLY A 494 -30.29 17.50 -4.30
N GLN A 495 -31.47 16.99 -3.98
CA GLN A 495 -32.74 17.62 -4.35
C GLN A 495 -33.29 18.44 -3.19
N ALA A 496 -33.98 19.54 -3.49
CA ALA A 496 -34.70 20.28 -2.47
C ALA A 496 -35.83 19.41 -1.90
N GLN A 497 -35.77 19.13 -0.60
CA GLN A 497 -36.75 18.34 0.13
C GLN A 497 -37.33 19.16 1.28
N GLU A 498 -38.57 18.86 1.68
CA GLU A 498 -39.09 19.35 2.97
C GLU A 498 -38.28 18.72 4.12
N GLU A 499 -38.15 19.43 5.24
CA GLU A 499 -37.38 18.96 6.40
C GLU A 499 -37.90 17.60 6.88
N GLY A 500 -37.00 16.62 7.01
CA GLY A 500 -37.34 15.25 7.40
C GLY A 500 -37.81 14.32 6.28
N GLN A 501 -37.92 14.79 5.03
CA GLN A 501 -38.15 13.91 3.86
C GLN A 501 -36.84 13.29 3.38
N PHE A 502 -36.92 12.03 2.93
CA PHE A 502 -35.78 11.28 2.42
C PHE A 502 -35.80 11.28 0.89
N GLN A 503 -34.64 11.54 0.30
CA GLN A 503 -34.39 11.35 -1.13
C GLN A 503 -33.85 9.93 -1.36
N THR A 504 -34.21 9.32 -2.50
CA THR A 504 -33.56 8.08 -2.95
C THR A 504 -32.22 8.41 -3.62
N TRP A 505 -31.17 7.71 -3.19
CA TRP A 505 -29.82 7.76 -3.72
C TRP A 505 -29.45 6.42 -4.35
N SER A 506 -28.59 6.46 -5.37
CA SER A 506 -28.09 5.27 -6.06
C SER A 506 -26.67 4.97 -5.65
N ILE A 507 -26.36 3.68 -5.53
CA ILE A 507 -25.00 3.16 -5.45
C ILE A 507 -24.73 2.47 -6.77
N LEU A 508 -23.75 2.97 -7.50
CA LEU A 508 -23.32 2.41 -8.76
C LEU A 508 -22.06 1.56 -8.55
N SER A 509 -21.87 0.53 -9.37
CA SER A 509 -20.66 -0.29 -9.36
C SER A 509 -20.09 -0.54 -10.74
N ALA A 510 -18.76 -0.68 -10.83
CA ALA A 510 -18.02 -1.08 -12.04
C ALA A 510 -16.91 -2.09 -11.67
N ASP A 511 -16.58 -2.99 -12.60
CA ASP A 511 -15.47 -3.95 -12.49
C ASP A 511 -14.13 -3.27 -12.79
N ILE A 512 -13.05 -3.67 -12.11
CA ILE A 512 -11.68 -3.14 -12.30
C ILE A 512 -10.61 -4.21 -12.48
#